data_AF-A0A699RKN1-F1
#
_entry.id   AF-A0A699RKN1-F1
#
_cell.length_a   1.000
_cell.length_b   1.000
_cell.length_c   1.000
_cell.angle_alpha   90.00
_cell.angle_beta   90.00
_cell.angle_gamma   90.00
#
_symmetry.space_group_name_H-M   'P 1'
#
loop_
_entity.id
_entity.type
_entity.pdbx_description
1 polymer ?
#
loop_
_entity_poly.entity_id
_entity_poly.type
_entity_poly.pdbx_seq_one_letter_code
_entity_poly.pdbx_strand_id
1 'polypeptide(L)'
;EASILAEVSGTIAFGKETKGKRRLVITPNDGSDPYEELIPKWRHLNVFEGEQVNRGEVISDGPSDPHDILRLLGVSALAKYIVNEIQDMELTHVLVENERLAADEKFISKFTRVLLGITKASLSTESFISAASFQETTRVLTEAAVTGKRDYLRGLKENVVVGRLIPAGTGLAYHSERKRRREMDKPTRVSASEVEAALTEALNSSSN
;
A
#
# COMPACT_ATOMS: atom_id res chain seq x y z
N GLU A 1 2.63 18.66 4.87
CA GLU A 1 1.77 19.38 3.90
C GLU A 1 1.88 18.72 2.55
N ALA A 2 0.86 18.82 1.70
CA ALA A 2 0.85 18.20 0.37
C ALA A 2 1.99 18.72 -0.53
N SER A 3 2.56 17.88 -1.39
CA SER A 3 3.65 18.24 -2.33
C SER A 3 3.26 19.42 -3.20
N ILE A 4 4.24 20.28 -3.53
CA ILE A 4 4.01 21.38 -4.46
C ILE A 4 4.47 20.94 -5.84
N LEU A 5 3.58 21.04 -6.83
CA LEU A 5 3.83 20.69 -8.22
C LEU A 5 3.95 21.95 -9.08
N ALA A 6 4.71 21.88 -10.18
CA ALA A 6 4.86 22.96 -11.12
C ALA A 6 3.55 23.22 -11.89
N GLU A 7 3.03 24.43 -11.78
CA GLU A 7 1.76 24.83 -12.40
C GLU A 7 1.87 25.05 -13.92
N VAL A 8 3.03 25.53 -14.35
CA VAL A 8 3.36 25.80 -15.75
C VAL A 8 4.76 25.28 -16.05
N SER A 9 5.02 24.91 -17.31
CA SER A 9 6.36 24.57 -17.77
C SER A 9 7.15 25.85 -18.00
N GLY A 10 8.40 25.92 -17.54
CA GLY A 10 9.21 27.12 -17.68
C GLY A 10 10.47 27.12 -16.84
N THR A 11 11.11 28.28 -16.82
CA THR A 11 12.33 28.51 -16.03
C THR A 11 11.95 29.07 -14.65
N ILE A 12 12.53 28.50 -13.60
CA ILE A 12 12.28 28.91 -12.22
C ILE A 12 13.14 30.11 -11.83
N ALA A 13 12.52 31.08 -11.17
CA ALA A 13 13.17 32.22 -10.52
C ALA A 13 12.61 32.42 -9.10
N PHE A 14 13.44 32.94 -8.19
CA PHE A 14 12.98 33.29 -6.84
C PHE A 14 12.84 34.80 -6.71
N GLY A 15 11.63 35.25 -6.39
CA GLY A 15 11.30 36.66 -6.21
C GLY A 15 11.59 37.17 -4.80
N LYS A 16 11.20 38.42 -4.54
CA LYS A 16 11.41 39.10 -3.26
C LYS A 16 10.74 38.36 -2.11
N GLU A 17 11.52 37.99 -1.10
CA GLU A 17 11.04 37.29 0.08
C GLU A 17 10.17 38.21 0.97
N THR A 18 9.06 37.68 1.47
CA THR A 18 8.17 38.35 2.43
C THR A 18 8.34 37.70 3.81
N LYS A 19 7.73 38.24 4.87
CA LYS A 19 7.77 37.66 6.23
C LYS A 19 7.33 36.19 6.23
N GLY A 20 8.30 35.28 6.34
CA GLY A 20 8.11 33.83 6.43
C GLY A 20 7.85 33.06 5.12
N LYS A 21 7.68 33.76 3.99
CA LYS A 21 7.38 33.14 2.68
C LYS A 21 8.38 33.60 1.61
N ARG A 22 8.81 32.66 0.76
CA ARG A 22 9.59 32.89 -0.45
C ARG A 22 8.63 32.94 -1.64
N ARG A 23 8.87 33.84 -2.59
CA ARG A 23 8.10 33.91 -3.83
C ARG A 23 8.78 33.04 -4.88
N LEU A 24 8.09 32.01 -5.36
CA LEU A 24 8.46 31.23 -6.52
C LEU A 24 7.83 31.90 -7.75
N VAL A 25 8.61 32.11 -8.80
CA VAL A 25 8.14 32.62 -10.10
C VAL A 25 8.54 31.60 -11.15
N ILE A 26 7.60 31.16 -11.97
CA ILE A 26 7.86 30.28 -13.12
C ILE A 26 7.59 31.09 -14.38
N THR A 27 8.62 31.31 -15.18
CA THR A 27 8.53 32.04 -16.45
C THR A 27 8.44 31.05 -17.61
N PRO A 28 7.29 30.96 -18.30
CA PRO A 28 7.14 30.05 -19.44
C PRO A 28 8.00 30.46 -20.63
N ASN A 29 8.50 29.47 -21.38
CA ASN A 29 9.31 29.72 -22.59
C ASN A 29 8.45 30.22 -23.78
N ASP A 30 7.13 30.05 -23.71
CA ASP A 30 6.16 30.45 -24.74
C ASP A 30 5.79 31.94 -24.68
N GLY A 31 6.36 32.71 -23.74
CA GLY A 31 6.13 34.15 -23.59
C GLY A 31 4.80 34.53 -22.94
N SER A 32 4.07 33.56 -22.37
CA SER A 32 2.89 33.81 -21.53
C SER A 32 3.24 34.42 -20.18
N ASP A 33 2.24 34.94 -19.47
CA ASP A 33 2.43 35.59 -18.17
C ASP A 33 3.13 34.66 -17.15
N PRO A 34 4.09 35.18 -16.36
CA PRO A 34 4.75 34.41 -15.31
C PRO A 34 3.76 33.95 -14.24
N TYR A 35 3.90 32.72 -13.79
CA TYR A 35 3.15 32.19 -12.66
C TYR A 35 3.90 32.50 -11.35
N GLU A 36 3.23 33.09 -10.37
CA GLU A 36 3.82 33.41 -9.06
C GLU A 36 3.10 32.69 -7.92
N GLU A 37 3.87 32.10 -7.01
CA GLU A 37 3.33 31.44 -5.80
C GLU A 37 4.18 31.76 -4.56
N LEU A 38 3.54 31.84 -3.39
CA LEU A 38 4.21 32.12 -2.11
C LEU A 38 4.40 30.83 -1.30
N ILE A 39 5.61 30.31 -1.29
CA ILE A 39 5.98 29.07 -0.59
C ILE A 39 6.59 29.39 0.78
N PRO A 40 6.20 28.71 1.89
CA PRO A 40 6.82 28.91 3.19
C PRO A 40 8.33 28.61 3.18
N LYS A 41 9.14 29.43 3.87
CA LYS A 41 10.62 29.30 3.88
C LYS A 41 11.15 28.02 4.53
N TRP A 42 10.37 27.42 5.42
CA TRP A 42 10.75 26.18 6.11
C TRP A 42 10.61 24.95 5.20
N ARG A 43 10.02 25.12 4.01
CA ARG A 43 9.76 24.02 3.09
C ARG A 43 10.97 23.80 2.18
N HIS A 44 11.44 22.55 2.12
CA HIS A 44 12.55 22.18 1.25
C HIS A 44 12.08 22.14 -0.21
N LEU A 45 12.84 22.79 -1.10
CA LEU A 45 12.59 22.78 -2.55
C LEU A 45 13.62 21.88 -3.21
N ASN A 46 13.18 21.07 -4.16
CA ASN A 46 14.03 20.14 -4.91
C ASN A 46 14.59 20.75 -6.19
N VAL A 47 14.28 22.02 -6.44
CA VAL A 47 14.60 22.75 -7.66
C VAL A 47 15.48 23.97 -7.36
N PHE A 48 16.31 24.34 -8.33
CA PHE A 48 17.23 25.46 -8.25
C PHE A 48 16.80 26.65 -9.10
N GLU A 49 17.35 27.82 -8.80
CA GLU A 49 17.12 29.02 -9.61
C GLU A 49 17.75 28.85 -11.00
N GLY A 50 16.99 29.16 -12.06
CA GLY A 50 17.39 28.97 -13.45
C GLY A 50 17.15 27.57 -14.00
N GLU A 51 16.62 26.64 -13.19
CA GLU A 51 16.26 25.30 -13.65
C GLU A 51 14.98 25.32 -14.50
N GLN A 52 14.92 24.47 -15.52
CA GLN A 52 13.70 24.26 -16.31
C GLN A 52 12.89 23.12 -15.72
N VAL A 53 11.61 23.40 -15.48
CA VAL A 53 10.65 22.41 -14.99
C VAL A 53 9.50 22.24 -15.97
N ASN A 54 8.95 21.03 -15.99
CA ASN A 54 7.73 20.72 -16.72
C ASN A 54 6.52 20.86 -15.83
N ARG A 55 5.37 21.24 -16.41
CA ARG A 55 4.09 21.25 -15.70
C ARG A 55 3.81 19.88 -15.07
N GLY A 56 3.51 19.88 -13.78
CA GLY A 56 3.26 18.69 -12.96
C GLY A 56 4.51 18.08 -12.33
N GLU A 57 5.69 18.66 -12.51
CA GLU A 57 6.93 18.23 -11.86
C GLU A 57 6.98 18.63 -10.38
N VAL A 58 7.65 17.83 -9.54
CA VAL A 58 7.67 18.03 -8.09
C VAL A 58 8.67 19.11 -7.71
N ILE A 59 8.16 20.24 -7.24
CA ILE A 59 8.96 21.38 -6.75
C ILE A 59 9.36 21.19 -5.30
N SER A 60 8.47 20.61 -4.49
CA SER A 60 8.70 20.38 -3.07
C SER A 60 8.08 19.07 -2.61
N ASP A 61 8.82 18.34 -1.78
CA ASP A 61 8.39 17.06 -1.22
C ASP A 61 7.12 17.15 -0.39
N GLY A 62 6.37 16.05 -0.38
CA GLY A 62 5.16 15.86 0.42
C GLY A 62 4.25 14.78 -0.19
N PRO A 63 3.18 14.36 0.52
CA PRO A 63 2.14 13.53 -0.07
C PRO A 63 1.46 14.29 -1.22
N SER A 64 1.26 13.63 -2.36
CA SER A 64 0.66 14.29 -3.52
C SER A 64 -0.84 14.50 -3.37
N ASP A 65 -1.33 15.68 -3.74
CA ASP A 65 -2.75 15.98 -3.69
C ASP A 65 -3.48 15.45 -4.95
N PRO A 66 -4.56 14.67 -4.82
CA PRO A 66 -5.31 14.15 -5.96
C PRO A 66 -5.87 15.23 -6.90
N HIS A 67 -6.27 16.39 -6.39
CA HIS A 67 -6.80 17.48 -7.21
C HIS A 67 -5.70 18.11 -8.05
N ASP A 68 -4.50 18.27 -7.50
CA ASP A 68 -3.35 18.79 -8.25
C ASP A 68 -2.87 17.80 -9.30
N ILE A 69 -2.83 16.50 -9.00
CA ILE A 69 -2.51 15.46 -10.00
C ILE A 69 -3.51 15.50 -11.15
N LEU A 70 -4.81 15.61 -10.85
CA LEU A 70 -5.83 15.68 -11.90
C LEU A 70 -5.68 16.91 -12.78
N ARG A 71 -5.47 18.07 -12.16
CA ARG A 71 -5.39 19.37 -12.85
C ARG A 71 -4.12 19.52 -13.66
N LEU A 72 -3.00 18.96 -13.21
CA LEU A 72 -1.69 19.13 -13.82
C LEU A 72 -1.28 17.97 -14.72
N LEU A 73 -1.52 16.74 -14.29
CA LEU A 73 -1.07 15.52 -14.98
C LEU A 73 -2.22 14.75 -15.66
N GLY A 74 -3.47 15.13 -15.39
CA GLY A 74 -4.66 14.60 -16.05
C GLY A 74 -5.20 13.30 -15.47
N VAL A 75 -6.30 12.83 -16.07
CA VAL A 75 -7.06 11.64 -15.60
C VAL A 75 -6.24 10.36 -15.57
N SER A 76 -5.29 10.19 -16.49
CA SER A 76 -4.44 8.98 -16.53
C SER A 76 -3.46 8.92 -15.36
N ALA A 77 -2.85 10.04 -15.01
CA ALA A 77 -1.94 10.13 -13.87
C ALA A 77 -2.68 10.01 -12.54
N LEU A 78 -3.86 10.64 -12.42
CA LEU A 78 -4.71 10.47 -11.25
C LEU A 78 -5.13 9.01 -11.07
N ALA A 79 -5.56 8.36 -12.15
CA ALA A 79 -5.95 6.94 -12.08
C ALA A 79 -4.77 6.08 -11.62
N LYS A 80 -3.55 6.30 -12.14
CA LYS A 80 -2.34 5.60 -11.66
C LYS A 80 -2.05 5.88 -10.19
N TYR A 81 -2.17 7.13 -9.75
CA TYR A 81 -1.97 7.52 -8.35
C TYR A 81 -2.95 6.80 -7.43
N ILE A 82 -4.25 6.90 -7.71
CA ILE A 82 -5.31 6.24 -6.92
C ILE A 82 -5.09 4.73 -6.87
N VAL A 83 -4.71 4.12 -8.00
CA VAL A 83 -4.48 2.67 -8.08
C VAL A 83 -3.28 2.25 -7.26
N ASN A 84 -2.17 2.99 -7.34
CA ASN A 84 -0.98 2.69 -6.55
C ASN A 84 -1.27 2.84 -5.06
N GLU A 85 -1.93 3.91 -4.63
CA GLU A 85 -2.22 4.19 -3.22
C GLU A 85 -3.18 3.14 -2.61
N ILE A 86 -4.13 2.62 -3.39
CA ILE A 86 -5.09 1.62 -2.93
C ILE A 86 -4.50 0.19 -2.94
N GLN A 87 -3.45 -0.09 -3.73
CA GLN A 87 -2.89 -1.43 -3.90
C GLN A 87 -1.95 -1.91 -2.78
N ASP A 88 -1.67 -1.07 -1.77
CA ASP A 88 -0.65 -1.37 -0.77
C ASP A 88 -0.95 -2.57 0.13
N MET A 89 -2.22 -2.95 0.33
CA MET A 89 -2.54 -4.06 1.24
C MET A 89 -2.27 -5.45 0.65
N GLU A 90 -2.66 -5.71 -0.60
CA GLU A 90 -2.43 -7.03 -1.21
C GLU A 90 -0.97 -7.24 -1.60
N LEU A 91 -0.30 -6.18 -2.06
CA LEU A 91 1.13 -6.25 -2.38
C LEU A 91 1.98 -6.57 -1.14
N THR A 92 1.68 -5.94 0.00
CA THR A 92 2.40 -6.18 1.25
C THR A 92 2.36 -7.66 1.63
N HIS A 93 1.23 -8.34 1.44
CA HIS A 93 1.11 -9.77 1.73
C HIS A 93 2.00 -10.64 0.83
N VAL A 94 2.01 -10.37 -0.48
CA VAL A 94 2.86 -11.10 -1.43
C VAL A 94 4.34 -10.87 -1.13
N LEU A 95 4.71 -9.64 -0.75
CA LEU A 95 6.10 -9.29 -0.39
C LEU A 95 6.55 -10.03 0.88
N VAL A 96 5.73 -10.04 1.93
CA VAL A 96 6.03 -10.77 3.18
C VAL A 96 6.16 -12.28 2.93
N GLU A 97 5.29 -12.86 2.10
CA GLU A 97 5.40 -14.29 1.79
C GLU A 97 6.64 -14.58 0.94
N ASN A 98 6.99 -13.69 0.00
CA ASN A 98 8.21 -13.82 -0.79
C ASN A 98 9.48 -13.71 0.07
N GLU A 99 9.50 -12.84 1.08
CA GLU A 99 10.60 -12.73 2.04
C GLU A 99 10.78 -14.04 2.82
N ARG A 100 9.66 -14.65 3.24
CA ARG A 100 9.67 -15.97 3.89
C ARG A 100 10.16 -17.08 2.95
N LEU A 101 9.71 -17.09 1.70
CA LEU A 101 10.17 -18.06 0.70
C LEU A 101 11.67 -17.93 0.42
N ALA A 102 12.19 -16.70 0.39
CA ALA A 102 13.61 -16.44 0.24
C ALA A 102 14.42 -16.97 1.43
N ALA A 103 13.91 -16.83 2.67
CA ALA A 103 14.54 -17.39 3.86
C ALA A 103 14.57 -18.93 3.86
N ASP A 104 13.57 -19.56 3.25
CA ASP A 104 13.48 -21.01 3.07
C ASP A 104 14.24 -21.52 1.81
N GLU A 105 15.04 -20.67 1.13
CA GLU A 105 15.73 -20.95 -0.16
C GLU A 105 14.79 -21.46 -1.27
N LYS A 106 13.52 -21.06 -1.24
CA LYS A 106 12.50 -21.43 -2.24
C LYS A 106 12.40 -20.41 -3.36
N PHE A 107 11.78 -20.82 -4.47
CA PHE A 107 11.48 -19.93 -5.58
C PHE A 107 10.50 -18.82 -5.17
N ILE A 108 10.93 -17.57 -5.37
CA ILE A 108 10.13 -16.37 -5.12
C ILE A 108 8.97 -16.29 -6.13
N SER A 109 7.78 -15.90 -5.66
CA SER A 109 6.60 -15.74 -6.52
C SER A 109 6.74 -14.49 -7.39
N LYS A 110 6.63 -14.68 -8.72
CA LYS A 110 6.54 -13.59 -9.69
C LYS A 110 5.09 -13.13 -9.83
N PHE A 111 4.85 -11.83 -9.84
CA PHE A 111 3.52 -11.25 -9.99
C PHE A 111 3.51 -10.09 -10.98
N THR A 112 2.35 -9.80 -11.54
CA THR A 112 2.10 -8.61 -12.37
C THR A 112 0.89 -7.88 -11.80
N ARG A 113 0.98 -6.56 -11.69
CA ARG A 113 -0.12 -5.74 -11.17
C ARG A 113 -1.22 -5.66 -12.21
N VAL A 114 -2.47 -5.89 -11.78
CA VAL A 114 -3.66 -5.76 -12.63
C VAL A 114 -4.56 -4.70 -12.01
N LEU A 115 -5.13 -3.83 -12.85
CA LEU A 115 -6.10 -2.84 -12.44
C LEU A 115 -7.51 -3.43 -12.50
N LEU A 116 -8.21 -3.44 -11.37
CA LEU A 116 -9.62 -3.84 -11.27
C LEU A 116 -10.48 -2.62 -10.89
N GLY A 117 -11.70 -2.57 -11.44
CA GLY A 117 -12.69 -1.57 -11.00
C GLY A 117 -13.18 -1.83 -9.57
N ILE A 118 -13.67 -0.79 -8.89
CA ILE A 118 -14.04 -0.85 -7.46
C ILE A 118 -14.99 -1.99 -7.11
N THR A 119 -15.97 -2.26 -7.97
CA THR A 119 -16.96 -3.34 -7.76
C THR A 119 -16.29 -4.71 -7.83
N LYS A 120 -15.43 -4.93 -8.83
CA LYS A 120 -14.73 -6.20 -9.01
C LYS A 120 -13.68 -6.42 -7.92
N ALA A 121 -12.96 -5.37 -7.52
CA ALA A 121 -12.01 -5.42 -6.41
C ALA A 121 -12.71 -5.72 -5.08
N SER A 122 -13.86 -5.08 -4.80
CA SER A 122 -14.61 -5.27 -3.55
C SER A 122 -15.21 -6.68 -3.42
N LEU A 123 -15.66 -7.27 -4.53
CA LEU A 123 -16.20 -8.63 -4.55
C LEU A 123 -15.11 -9.72 -4.50
N SER A 124 -13.87 -9.40 -4.90
CA SER A 124 -12.76 -10.36 -4.97
C SER A 124 -11.91 -10.41 -3.69
N THR A 125 -12.34 -9.75 -2.61
CA THR A 125 -11.60 -9.75 -1.34
C THR A 125 -11.55 -11.14 -0.69
N GLU A 126 -10.48 -11.43 0.07
CA GLU A 126 -10.33 -12.71 0.78
C GLU A 126 -11.45 -12.96 1.81
N SER A 127 -11.98 -11.89 2.39
CA SER A 127 -13.06 -11.92 3.38
C SER A 127 -14.41 -12.00 2.69
N PHE A 128 -15.02 -13.19 2.66
CA PHE A 128 -16.37 -13.32 2.12
C PHE A 128 -17.41 -12.57 2.95
N ILE A 129 -17.16 -12.37 4.26
CA ILE A 129 -18.03 -11.57 5.14
C ILE A 129 -18.00 -10.10 4.73
N SER A 130 -16.80 -9.58 4.45
CA SER A 130 -16.64 -8.21 3.96
C SER A 130 -17.19 -8.06 2.53
N ALA A 131 -16.93 -9.02 1.64
CA ALA A 131 -17.45 -9.01 0.27
C ALA A 131 -18.99 -9.03 0.23
N ALA A 132 -19.62 -9.91 1.02
CA ALA A 132 -21.07 -10.00 1.12
C ALA A 132 -21.71 -8.71 1.66
N SER A 133 -21.00 -7.92 2.45
CA SER A 133 -21.53 -6.64 2.98
C SER A 133 -21.65 -5.53 1.93
N PHE A 134 -21.01 -5.68 0.76
CA PHE A 134 -21.03 -4.68 -0.30
C PHE A 134 -22.23 -4.87 -1.26
N GLN A 135 -22.21 -5.95 -2.07
CA GLN A 135 -23.25 -6.31 -3.05
C GLN A 135 -23.22 -7.84 -3.31
N GLU A 136 -24.19 -8.36 -4.10
CA GLU A 136 -24.24 -9.78 -4.54
C GLU A 136 -24.21 -10.82 -3.41
N THR A 137 -24.82 -10.51 -2.26
CA THR A 137 -24.84 -11.34 -1.03
C THR A 137 -25.10 -12.82 -1.27
N THR A 138 -26.16 -13.16 -2.01
CA THR A 138 -26.55 -14.55 -2.28
C THR A 138 -25.46 -15.31 -3.03
N ARG A 139 -24.85 -14.69 -4.04
CA ARG A 139 -23.79 -15.30 -4.84
C ARG A 139 -22.54 -15.54 -3.99
N VAL A 140 -22.09 -14.50 -3.27
CA VAL A 140 -20.87 -14.55 -2.45
C VAL A 140 -20.99 -15.61 -1.35
N LEU A 141 -22.12 -15.66 -0.64
CA LEU A 141 -22.32 -16.64 0.44
C LEU A 141 -22.46 -18.07 -0.09
N THR A 142 -23.08 -18.25 -1.25
CA THR A 142 -23.23 -19.56 -1.88
C THR A 142 -21.87 -20.11 -2.32
N GLU A 143 -21.05 -19.28 -2.97
CA GLU A 143 -19.69 -19.69 -3.37
C GLU A 143 -18.83 -20.02 -2.15
N ALA A 144 -18.88 -19.19 -1.10
CA ALA A 144 -18.15 -19.46 0.14
C ALA A 144 -18.59 -20.76 0.82
N ALA A 145 -19.90 -21.07 0.81
CA ALA A 145 -20.44 -22.31 1.35
C ALA A 145 -19.99 -23.53 0.54
N VAL A 146 -20.07 -23.47 -0.80
CA VAL A 146 -19.66 -24.57 -1.70
C VAL A 146 -18.17 -24.85 -1.60
N THR A 147 -17.34 -23.82 -1.49
CA THR A 147 -15.88 -23.95 -1.38
C THR A 147 -15.40 -24.22 0.05
N GLY A 148 -16.29 -24.14 1.05
CA GLY A 148 -15.93 -24.26 2.46
C GLY A 148 -14.96 -23.17 2.94
N LYS A 149 -15.01 -21.97 2.34
CA LYS A 149 -14.13 -20.85 2.69
C LYS A 149 -14.27 -20.49 4.17
N ARG A 150 -13.14 -20.19 4.80
CA ARG A 150 -13.06 -19.73 6.20
C ARG A 150 -12.55 -18.31 6.24
N ASP A 151 -13.27 -17.48 6.98
CA ASP A 151 -12.90 -16.09 7.19
C ASP A 151 -12.01 -15.94 8.44
N TYR A 152 -10.88 -15.25 8.30
CA TYR A 152 -9.89 -15.11 9.36
C TYR A 152 -10.04 -13.84 10.20
N LEU A 153 -10.97 -12.93 9.87
CA LEU A 153 -11.27 -11.73 10.65
C LEU A 153 -10.05 -10.81 10.89
N ARG A 154 -9.26 -10.56 9.84
CA ARG A 154 -8.05 -9.71 9.81
C ARG A 154 -8.30 -8.24 9.44
N GLY A 155 -9.38 -7.95 8.71
CA GLY A 155 -9.76 -6.65 8.20
C GLY A 155 -10.77 -5.92 9.10
N LEU A 156 -11.09 -4.68 8.74
CA LEU A 156 -11.94 -3.83 9.55
C LEU A 156 -13.43 -4.22 9.46
N LYS A 157 -13.97 -4.35 8.24
CA LYS A 157 -15.40 -4.53 8.00
C LYS A 157 -15.95 -5.80 8.65
N GLU A 158 -15.29 -6.92 8.44
CA GLU A 158 -15.69 -8.19 9.05
C GLU A 158 -15.67 -8.18 10.58
N ASN A 159 -14.70 -7.51 11.22
CA ASN A 159 -14.67 -7.40 12.67
C ASN A 159 -15.82 -6.53 13.19
N VAL A 160 -16.17 -5.45 12.47
CA VAL A 160 -17.35 -4.65 12.78
C VAL A 160 -18.63 -5.47 12.65
N VAL A 161 -18.81 -6.22 11.55
CA VAL A 161 -19.99 -7.05 11.30
C VAL A 161 -20.17 -8.14 12.37
N VAL A 162 -19.07 -8.73 12.84
CA VAL A 162 -19.08 -9.78 13.87
C VAL A 162 -19.11 -9.21 15.30
N GLY A 163 -18.98 -7.88 15.48
CA GLY A 163 -19.00 -7.23 16.79
C GLY A 163 -17.73 -7.39 17.61
N ARG A 164 -16.57 -7.54 16.95
CA ARG A 164 -15.24 -7.60 17.57
C ARG A 164 -14.52 -6.26 17.45
N LEU A 165 -13.51 -6.05 18.30
CA LEU A 165 -12.61 -4.91 18.16
C LEU A 165 -11.99 -4.89 16.76
N ILE A 166 -11.91 -3.71 16.15
CA ILE A 166 -11.27 -3.54 14.83
C ILE A 166 -9.74 -3.62 14.96
N PRO A 167 -9.02 -4.08 13.93
CA PRO A 167 -7.56 -4.17 13.92
C PRO A 167 -6.89 -2.81 13.68
N ALA A 168 -7.39 -1.76 14.33
CA ALA A 168 -6.90 -0.40 14.22
C ALA A 168 -7.05 0.33 15.56
N GLY A 169 -6.20 1.34 15.79
CA GLY A 169 -6.21 2.14 17.01
C GLY A 169 -6.06 1.30 18.27
N THR A 170 -6.95 1.49 19.24
CA THR A 170 -6.96 0.75 20.52
C THR A 170 -7.18 -0.76 20.35
N GLY A 171 -7.80 -1.19 19.25
CA GLY A 171 -7.99 -2.61 18.94
C GLY A 171 -6.74 -3.29 18.39
N LEU A 172 -5.71 -2.54 17.97
CA LEU A 172 -4.48 -3.11 17.42
C LEU A 172 -3.74 -3.98 18.45
N ALA A 173 -3.66 -3.53 19.70
CA ALA A 173 -3.02 -4.27 20.80
C ALA A 173 -3.71 -5.61 21.08
N TYR A 174 -5.04 -5.67 20.95
CA TYR A 174 -5.80 -6.90 21.12
C TYR A 174 -5.51 -7.91 20.00
N HIS A 175 -5.45 -7.43 18.75
CA HIS A 175 -5.20 -8.29 17.59
C HIS A 175 -3.74 -8.75 17.50
N SER A 176 -2.77 -7.92 17.86
CA SER A 176 -1.36 -8.28 17.88
C SER A 176 -1.08 -9.38 18.90
N GLU A 177 -1.60 -9.26 20.12
CA GLU A 177 -1.46 -10.27 21.17
C GLU A 177 -2.11 -11.59 20.76
N ARG A 178 -3.30 -11.52 20.14
CA ARG A 178 -3.99 -12.72 19.65
C ARG A 178 -3.23 -13.38 18.50
N LYS A 179 -2.61 -12.61 17.61
CA LYS A 179 -1.76 -13.14 16.53
C LYS A 179 -0.55 -13.86 17.13
N ARG A 180 0.11 -13.25 18.12
CA ARG A 180 1.24 -13.86 18.85
C ARG A 180 0.83 -15.17 19.51
N ARG A 181 -0.31 -15.22 20.21
CA ARG A 181 -0.81 -16.45 20.84
C ARG A 181 -1.10 -17.55 19.82
N ARG A 182 -1.66 -17.21 18.65
CA ARG A 182 -1.89 -18.17 17.56
C ARG A 182 -0.59 -18.68 16.93
N GLU A 183 0.45 -17.86 16.89
CA GLU A 183 1.78 -18.28 16.42
C GLU A 183 2.47 -19.20 17.44
N MET A 184 2.27 -18.98 18.73
CA MET A 184 2.74 -19.86 19.80
C MET A 184 2.00 -21.21 19.84
N ASP A 185 0.68 -21.21 19.61
CA ASP A 185 -0.15 -22.42 19.58
C ASP A 185 -0.03 -23.21 18.26
N LYS A 186 0.75 -22.74 17.28
CA LYS A 186 0.95 -23.47 16.02
C LYS A 186 1.79 -24.71 16.33
N PRO A 187 1.26 -25.93 16.15
CA PRO A 187 2.07 -27.12 16.36
C PRO A 187 3.26 -27.06 15.40
N THR A 188 4.48 -27.12 15.94
CA THR A 188 5.69 -27.32 15.15
C THR A 188 5.46 -28.56 14.31
N ARG A 189 5.26 -28.37 13.00
CA ARG A 189 5.22 -29.48 12.05
C ARG A 189 6.66 -29.98 11.99
N VAL A 190 6.98 -30.97 12.82
CA VAL A 190 8.22 -31.73 12.72
C VAL A 190 8.29 -32.22 11.28
N SER A 191 9.35 -31.84 10.57
CA SER A 191 9.48 -32.20 9.16
C SER A 191 9.57 -33.73 9.04
N ALA A 192 8.99 -34.31 7.99
CA ALA A 192 9.06 -35.77 7.79
C ALA A 192 10.52 -36.27 7.80
N SER A 193 11.45 -35.43 7.33
CA SER A 193 12.90 -35.65 7.39
C SER A 193 13.46 -35.67 8.82
N GLU A 194 12.98 -34.84 9.73
CA GLU A 194 13.41 -34.87 11.14
C GLU A 194 12.92 -36.13 11.85
N VAL A 195 11.70 -36.59 11.53
CA VAL A 195 11.17 -37.85 12.08
C VAL A 195 11.94 -39.05 11.56
N GLU A 196 12.30 -39.07 10.28
CA GLU A 196 13.06 -40.16 9.66
C GLU A 196 14.52 -40.20 10.15
N ALA A 197 15.16 -39.04 10.32
CA ALA A 197 16.49 -38.94 10.89
C ALA A 197 16.53 -39.40 12.36
N ALA A 198 15.59 -38.94 13.19
CA ALA A 198 15.50 -39.33 14.60
C ALA A 198 15.19 -40.83 14.77
N LEU A 199 14.38 -41.41 13.89
CA LEU A 199 14.07 -42.84 13.92
C LEU A 199 15.30 -43.68 13.52
N THR A 200 16.06 -43.24 12.52
CA THR A 200 17.29 -43.91 12.08
C THR A 200 18.36 -43.88 13.18
N GLU A 201 18.49 -42.75 13.88
CA GLU A 201 19.41 -42.60 15.01
C GLU A 201 19.02 -43.50 16.21
N ALA A 202 17.72 -43.64 16.48
CA ALA A 202 17.21 -44.53 17.53
C ALA A 202 17.39 -46.03 17.20
N LEU A 203 17.25 -46.43 15.93
CA LEU A 203 17.48 -47.82 15.51
C LEU A 203 18.95 -48.21 15.57
N ASN A 204 19.86 -47.28 15.26
CA ASN A 204 21.30 -47.50 15.35
C ASN A 204 21.80 -47.57 16.80
N SER A 205 21.23 -46.78 17.72
CA SER A 205 21.58 -46.84 19.15
C SER A 205 21.05 -48.09 19.86
N SER A 206 19.99 -48.70 19.33
CA SER A 206 19.41 -49.96 19.85
C SER A 206 20.12 -51.22 19.37
N SER A 207 21.04 -51.09 18.41
CA SER A 207 21.74 -52.21 17.76
C SER A 207 23.18 -52.40 18.27
N ASN A 208 23.58 -51.71 19.34
CA ASN A 208 24.88 -51.82 20.02
C ASN A 208 24.72 -52.33 21.44
#